data_AF-A0A850DIQ4-F1
#
_entry.id   AF-A0A850DIQ4-F1
#
_cell.length_a   1.000
_cell.length_b   1.000
_cell.length_c   1.000
_cell.angle_alpha   90.00
_cell.angle_beta   90.00
_cell.angle_gamma   90.00
#
_symmetry.space_group_name_H-M   'P 1'
#
loop_
_entity.id
_entity.type
_entity.pdbx_description
1 polymer ?
#
loop_
_entity_poly.entity_id
_entity_poly.type
_entity_poly.pdbx_seq_one_letter_code
_entity_poly.pdbx_strand_id
1 'polypeptide(L)'
;MRRSTIAVFGLVAAVLAIMCGGTAQAAAPVYFNYRGLNCAVSAAGALGCDLPSGMTVMQRPDFLPSGSAEGFQLPMPGRQVVQDMPGGPMHPASLPGTPFTLPGGNPPPVLGPNGCPGRGCTPNPPIRGTQIVCGDGHYMAAGCRTPGGHGFSLTQPGQVSVY
;
A
#
# COMPACT_ATOMS: atom_id res chain seq x y z
N MET A 1 45.88 11.00 -55.33
CA MET A 1 46.04 11.98 -54.23
C MET A 1 44.91 13.00 -54.29
N ARG A 2 44.01 12.99 -53.31
CA ARG A 2 43.24 14.16 -52.81
C ARG A 2 42.54 13.71 -51.53
N ARG A 3 43.02 14.22 -50.39
CA ARG A 3 42.38 14.10 -49.08
C ARG A 3 41.34 15.21 -48.96
N SER A 4 40.20 14.92 -48.32
CA SER A 4 39.51 15.83 -47.38
C SER A 4 38.40 15.07 -46.65
N THR A 5 38.55 15.02 -45.33
CA THR A 5 37.65 14.57 -44.25
C THR A 5 36.43 15.45 -44.09
N ILE A 6 35.23 14.88 -43.86
CA ILE A 6 34.23 15.41 -42.90
C ILE A 6 33.45 14.22 -42.31
N ALA A 7 33.58 14.02 -40.99
CA ALA A 7 32.68 13.22 -40.19
C ALA A 7 31.54 14.13 -39.71
N VAL A 8 30.28 13.69 -39.84
CA VAL A 8 29.17 14.27 -39.08
C VAL A 8 28.35 13.14 -38.47
N PHE A 9 28.36 13.13 -37.15
CA PHE A 9 27.53 12.31 -36.26
C PHE A 9 26.05 12.62 -36.52
N GLY A 10 25.28 11.60 -36.91
CA GLY A 10 23.82 11.67 -36.99
C GLY A 10 23.19 11.10 -35.73
N LEU A 11 22.59 12.00 -34.95
CA LEU A 11 21.87 11.82 -33.69
C LEU A 11 21.06 10.51 -33.58
N VAL A 12 21.31 9.74 -32.52
CA VAL A 12 20.35 8.73 -32.02
C VAL A 12 19.15 9.50 -31.47
N ALA A 13 18.02 9.44 -32.17
CA ALA A 13 16.75 9.96 -31.66
C ALA A 13 16.33 9.10 -30.46
N ALA A 14 16.65 9.58 -29.26
CA ALA A 14 16.17 9.01 -28.02
C ALA A 14 14.64 9.11 -27.97
N VAL A 15 13.97 7.96 -27.99
CA VAL A 15 12.55 7.83 -27.68
C VAL A 15 12.37 8.13 -26.19
N LEU A 16 12.22 9.41 -25.84
CA LEU A 16 11.73 9.81 -24.53
C LEU A 16 10.20 9.84 -24.58
N ALA A 17 9.61 8.65 -24.53
CA ALA A 17 8.24 8.52 -24.05
C ALA A 17 8.26 8.86 -22.56
N ILE A 18 8.04 10.13 -22.21
CA ILE A 18 7.70 10.54 -20.85
C ILE A 18 6.28 10.03 -20.60
N MET A 19 6.16 8.75 -20.27
CA MET A 19 4.97 8.15 -19.69
C MET A 19 4.91 8.58 -18.22
N CYS A 20 4.56 9.84 -17.99
CA CYS A 20 4.10 10.28 -16.68
C CYS A 20 2.76 9.58 -16.40
N GLY A 21 2.71 8.74 -15.36
CA GLY A 21 1.44 8.31 -14.75
C GLY A 21 1.07 6.83 -14.87
N GLY A 22 2.01 5.90 -15.05
CA GLY A 22 1.71 4.48 -14.83
C GLY A 22 1.48 4.19 -13.35
N THR A 23 0.35 3.59 -13.00
CA THR A 23 0.17 2.93 -11.70
C THR A 23 1.31 1.94 -11.51
N ALA A 24 2.16 2.15 -10.50
CA ALA A 24 3.19 1.18 -10.15
C ALA A 24 2.52 -0.07 -9.58
N GLN A 25 2.06 -0.96 -10.47
CA GLN A 25 1.56 -2.29 -10.15
C GLN A 25 2.75 -3.24 -10.05
N ALA A 26 2.84 -3.98 -8.95
CA ALA A 26 3.87 -4.98 -8.79
C ALA A 26 3.64 -6.13 -9.78
N ALA A 27 4.68 -6.61 -10.46
CA ALA A 27 4.56 -7.78 -11.35
C ALA A 27 4.25 -9.09 -10.60
N ALA A 28 4.51 -9.12 -9.29
CA ALA A 28 4.20 -10.18 -8.35
C ALA A 28 3.69 -9.57 -7.03
N PRO A 29 2.97 -10.31 -6.18
CA PRO A 29 2.53 -9.77 -4.91
C PRO A 29 3.70 -9.31 -4.03
N VAL A 30 3.53 -8.17 -3.37
CA VAL A 30 4.53 -7.62 -2.43
C VAL A 30 4.12 -8.00 -1.02
N TYR A 31 4.88 -8.88 -0.38
CA TYR A 31 4.66 -9.30 0.99
C TYR A 31 5.49 -8.45 1.96
N PHE A 32 4.89 -8.07 3.08
CA PHE A 32 5.54 -7.31 4.14
C PHE A 32 4.90 -7.58 5.50
N ASN A 33 5.64 -7.39 6.59
CA ASN A 33 5.14 -7.43 7.96
C ASN A 33 5.05 -6.01 8.50
N TYR A 34 3.85 -5.55 8.82
CA TYR A 34 3.64 -4.23 9.40
C TYR A 34 3.10 -4.40 10.83
N ARG A 35 3.92 -4.01 11.82
CA ARG A 35 3.59 -4.07 13.26
C ARG A 35 3.06 -5.44 13.72
N GLY A 36 3.63 -6.52 13.18
CA GLY A 36 3.23 -7.89 13.51
C GLY A 36 2.11 -8.45 12.64
N LEU A 37 1.47 -7.65 11.79
CA LEU A 37 0.52 -8.13 10.79
C LEU A 37 1.27 -8.52 9.51
N ASN A 38 1.07 -9.75 9.05
CA ASN A 38 1.57 -10.18 7.75
C ASN A 38 0.60 -9.70 6.67
N CYS A 39 1.09 -8.84 5.79
CA CYS A 39 0.32 -8.21 4.73
C CYS A 39 0.89 -8.54 3.35
N ALA A 40 0.03 -8.50 2.34
CA ALA A 40 0.42 -8.53 0.94
C ALA A 40 -0.34 -7.50 0.12
N VAL A 41 0.33 -6.94 -0.88
CA VAL A 41 -0.29 -6.17 -1.95
C VAL A 41 -0.30 -7.06 -3.19
N SER A 42 -1.48 -7.35 -3.73
CA SER A 42 -1.59 -8.12 -4.96
C SER A 42 -0.94 -7.38 -6.13
N ALA A 43 -0.68 -8.09 -7.23
CA ALA A 43 -0.17 -7.47 -8.46
C ALA A 43 -1.11 -6.36 -8.98
N ALA A 44 -2.42 -6.50 -8.75
CA ALA A 44 -3.40 -5.49 -9.10
C ALA A 44 -3.37 -4.25 -8.17
N GLY A 45 -2.72 -4.34 -7.01
CA GLY A 45 -2.65 -3.26 -6.02
C GLY A 45 -3.61 -3.41 -4.84
N ALA A 46 -4.30 -4.55 -4.72
CA ALA A 46 -5.23 -4.79 -3.61
C ALA A 46 -4.48 -5.20 -2.34
N LEU A 47 -4.80 -4.57 -1.22
CA LEU A 47 -4.15 -4.80 0.08
C LEU A 47 -4.92 -5.83 0.92
N GLY A 48 -4.22 -6.77 1.53
CA GLY A 48 -4.78 -7.63 2.57
C GLY A 48 -3.76 -7.99 3.65
N CYS A 49 -4.23 -8.26 4.86
CA CYS A 49 -3.40 -8.66 6.00
C CYS A 49 -4.06 -9.77 6.82
N ASP A 50 -3.24 -10.71 7.28
CA ASP A 50 -3.61 -11.69 8.29
C ASP A 50 -3.56 -11.06 9.69
N LEU A 51 -4.56 -11.35 10.50
CA LEU A 51 -4.67 -10.85 11.86
C LEU A 51 -4.24 -11.93 12.87
N PRO A 52 -3.47 -11.57 13.91
CA PRO A 52 -3.26 -12.42 15.07
C PRO A 52 -4.58 -12.83 15.72
N SER A 53 -4.59 -13.98 16.36
CA SER A 53 -5.74 -14.43 17.17
C SER A 53 -6.07 -13.40 18.26
N GLY A 54 -7.36 -13.13 18.47
CA GLY A 54 -7.85 -12.22 19.50
C GLY A 54 -7.93 -10.75 19.09
N MET A 55 -7.58 -10.41 17.84
CA MET A 55 -7.90 -9.08 17.31
C MET A 55 -9.36 -9.00 16.88
N THR A 56 -10.01 -7.89 17.22
CA THR A 56 -11.37 -7.56 16.76
C THR A 56 -11.28 -6.62 15.58
N VAL A 57 -11.91 -6.96 14.46
CA VAL A 57 -12.05 -6.03 13.34
C VAL A 57 -13.21 -5.11 13.61
N MET A 58 -12.98 -3.81 13.48
CA MET A 58 -13.98 -2.78 13.67
C MET A 58 -14.27 -2.13 12.32
N GLN A 59 -15.47 -2.32 11.81
CA GLN A 59 -15.85 -1.73 10.53
C GLN A 59 -16.51 -0.37 10.74
N ARG A 60 -16.01 0.65 10.04
CA ARG A 60 -16.68 1.94 9.95
C ARG A 60 -17.74 1.86 8.84
N PRO A 61 -19.02 2.12 9.12
CA PRO A 61 -20.03 2.09 8.07
C PRO A 61 -19.97 3.34 7.19
N ASP A 62 -19.85 3.14 5.88
CA ASP A 62 -19.73 4.23 4.89
C ASP A 62 -21.02 5.05 4.71
N PHE A 63 -22.17 4.56 5.19
CA PHE A 63 -23.46 5.26 5.07
C PHE A 63 -23.65 6.39 6.10
N LEU A 64 -22.74 6.52 7.08
CA LEU A 64 -22.81 7.58 8.06
C LEU A 64 -22.04 8.82 7.56
N PRO A 65 -22.64 10.04 7.62
CA PRO A 65 -21.97 11.27 7.19
C PRO A 65 -20.59 11.43 7.80
N SER A 66 -19.60 11.82 6.99
CA SER A 66 -18.24 12.14 7.44
C SER A 66 -18.30 13.17 8.59
N GLY A 67 -17.95 12.75 9.80
CA GLY A 67 -18.04 13.56 11.03
C GLY A 67 -19.01 13.02 12.09
N SER A 68 -19.97 12.16 11.71
CA SER A 68 -20.89 11.48 12.65
C SER A 68 -20.47 10.03 12.95
N ALA A 69 -19.58 9.46 12.12
CA ALA A 69 -19.14 8.07 12.17
C ALA A 69 -17.80 7.85 12.87
N GLU A 70 -17.20 8.88 13.50
CA GLU A 70 -15.92 8.70 14.19
C GLU A 70 -16.04 7.85 15.46
N GLY A 71 -17.25 7.73 16.01
CA GLY A 71 -17.53 6.92 17.20
C GLY A 71 -18.27 5.60 16.95
N PHE A 72 -18.86 5.39 15.77
CA PHE A 72 -19.65 4.19 15.50
C PHE A 72 -18.85 3.19 14.66
N GLN A 73 -18.30 2.19 15.34
CA GLN A 73 -17.62 1.08 14.72
C GLN A 73 -18.30 -0.22 15.16
N LEU A 74 -18.55 -1.11 14.20
CA LEU A 74 -19.17 -2.40 14.49
C LEU A 74 -18.10 -3.47 14.62
N PRO A 75 -18.06 -4.25 15.72
CA PRO A 75 -17.19 -5.40 15.81
C PRO A 75 -17.64 -6.47 14.83
N MET A 76 -16.74 -6.90 13.97
CA MET A 76 -16.98 -7.90 12.95
C MET A 76 -16.06 -9.10 13.16
N PRO A 77 -16.57 -10.33 12.99
CA PRO A 77 -15.72 -11.50 13.01
C PRO A 77 -14.81 -11.47 11.77
N GLY A 78 -13.53 -11.78 11.96
CA GLY A 78 -12.58 -11.86 10.87
C GLY A 78 -11.22 -12.28 11.37
N ARG A 79 -10.48 -13.00 10.52
CA ARG A 79 -9.05 -13.31 10.76
C ARG A 79 -8.15 -12.59 9.76
N GLN A 80 -8.75 -11.84 8.85
CA GLN A 80 -8.06 -11.01 7.88
C GLN A 80 -8.79 -9.68 7.72
N VAL A 81 -8.06 -8.65 7.29
CA VAL A 81 -8.62 -7.46 6.66
C VAL A 81 -8.19 -7.45 5.21
N VAL A 82 -9.13 -7.27 4.29
CA VAL A 82 -8.88 -7.41 2.86
C VAL A 82 -9.55 -6.30 2.08
N GLN A 83 -9.02 -6.08 0.89
CA GLN A 83 -9.65 -5.31 -0.16
C GLN A 83 -9.85 -6.26 -1.35
N ASP A 84 -11.10 -6.40 -1.81
CA ASP A 84 -11.43 -7.29 -2.93
C ASP A 84 -10.91 -6.76 -4.28
N MET A 85 -10.83 -5.43 -4.43
CA MET A 85 -10.35 -4.78 -5.65
C MET A 85 -9.57 -3.48 -5.35
N PRO A 86 -8.56 -3.13 -6.16
CA PRO A 86 -7.74 -1.94 -5.93
C PRO A 86 -8.58 -0.67 -5.73
N GLY A 87 -8.38 0.00 -4.60
CA GLY A 87 -9.08 1.23 -4.26
C GLY A 87 -10.53 1.07 -3.76
N GLY A 88 -11.02 -0.15 -3.55
CA GLY A 88 -12.29 -0.39 -2.85
C GLY A 88 -12.18 -0.26 -1.32
N PRO A 89 -13.30 -0.34 -0.58
CA PRO A 89 -13.26 -0.33 0.89
C PRO A 89 -12.55 -1.57 1.44
N MET A 90 -11.84 -1.42 2.56
CA MET A 90 -11.34 -2.58 3.30
C MET A 90 -12.43 -3.17 4.18
N HIS A 91 -12.44 -4.49 4.32
CA HIS A 91 -13.41 -5.20 5.15
C HIS A 91 -12.79 -6.42 5.83
N PRO A 92 -13.39 -6.90 6.95
CA PRO A 92 -13.05 -8.19 7.52
C PRO A 92 -13.26 -9.33 6.51
N ALA A 93 -12.44 -10.36 6.63
CA ALA A 93 -12.63 -11.63 5.93
C ALA A 93 -12.31 -12.83 6.83
N SER A 94 -12.77 -14.01 6.42
CA SER A 94 -12.48 -15.30 7.05
C SER A 94 -11.98 -16.30 6.00
N LEU A 95 -10.96 -15.90 5.25
CA LEU A 95 -10.32 -16.75 4.25
C LEU A 95 -9.63 -17.95 4.93
N PRO A 96 -9.54 -19.11 4.25
CA PRO A 96 -8.80 -20.25 4.77
C PRO A 96 -7.32 -19.95 4.98
N GLY A 97 -6.77 -20.38 6.12
CA GLY A 97 -5.33 -20.24 6.44
C GLY A 97 -4.87 -18.79 6.62
N THR A 98 -3.66 -18.52 6.15
CA THR A 98 -2.96 -17.21 6.23
C THR A 98 -2.51 -16.77 4.83
N PRO A 99 -3.44 -16.37 3.94
CA PRO A 99 -3.15 -16.10 2.53
C PRO A 99 -2.20 -14.92 2.29
N PHE A 100 -2.00 -14.06 3.29
CA PHE A 100 -1.12 -12.89 3.22
C PHE A 100 0.23 -13.13 3.91
N THR A 101 0.52 -14.37 4.29
CA THR A 101 1.74 -14.76 5.00
C THR A 101 2.57 -15.73 4.17
N LEU A 102 3.85 -15.41 3.96
CA LEU A 102 4.84 -16.31 3.38
C LEU A 102 5.24 -17.42 4.36
N PRO A 103 5.70 -18.60 3.88
CA PRO A 103 6.39 -19.57 4.72
C PRO A 103 7.57 -18.91 5.46
N GLY A 104 7.58 -18.98 6.79
CA GLY A 104 8.58 -18.32 7.63
C GLY A 104 8.25 -16.88 8.06
N GLY A 105 7.11 -16.34 7.62
CA GLY A 105 6.66 -14.98 7.93
C GLY A 105 7.11 -13.94 6.90
N ASN A 106 6.47 -12.77 6.91
CA ASN A 106 6.79 -11.71 5.96
C ASN A 106 7.99 -10.87 6.45
N PRO A 107 8.83 -10.36 5.53
CA PRO A 107 9.91 -9.44 5.89
C PRO A 107 9.38 -8.05 6.28
N PRO A 108 10.17 -7.20 6.95
CA PRO A 108 9.80 -5.79 7.16
C PRO A 108 9.54 -5.04 5.84
N PRO A 109 8.68 -4.00 5.82
CA PRO A 109 8.36 -3.27 4.61
C PRO A 109 9.61 -2.57 4.07
N VAL A 110 9.92 -2.81 2.81
CA VAL A 110 10.94 -2.03 2.09
C VAL A 110 10.26 -0.80 1.52
N LEU A 111 10.70 0.37 1.95
CA LEU A 111 10.15 1.63 1.51
C LEU A 111 10.68 2.03 0.12
N GLY A 112 9.79 2.62 -0.68
CA GLY A 112 10.15 3.30 -1.92
C GLY A 112 11.00 4.54 -1.61
N PRO A 113 11.72 5.08 -2.62
CA PRO A 113 12.43 6.34 -2.44
C PRO A 113 11.43 7.43 -2.05
N ASN A 114 11.71 8.11 -0.93
CA ASN A 114 11.10 9.40 -0.63
C ASN A 114 11.56 10.38 -1.70
N GLY A 115 10.69 10.71 -2.65
CA GLY A 115 11.02 11.71 -3.65
C GLY A 115 11.39 13.03 -2.95
N CYS A 116 12.67 13.40 -2.96
CA CYS A 116 13.20 14.71 -3.36
C CYS A 116 14.59 15.03 -2.75
N PRO A 117 15.52 15.58 -3.55
CA PRO A 117 16.36 16.70 -3.15
C PRO A 117 15.59 18.02 -3.38
N GLY A 118 15.41 18.84 -2.33
CA GLY A 118 15.09 20.28 -2.46
C GLY A 118 13.66 20.77 -2.22
N ARG A 119 12.63 19.93 -2.08
CA ARG A 119 11.28 20.32 -1.60
C ARG A 119 10.68 19.21 -0.72
N GLY A 120 9.89 19.62 0.27
CA GLY A 120 9.51 18.83 1.46
C GLY A 120 9.14 17.38 1.17
N CYS A 121 9.78 16.47 1.91
CA CYS A 121 9.57 15.03 1.84
C CYS A 121 8.09 14.67 1.96
N THR A 122 7.61 13.70 1.18
CA THR A 122 6.38 13.00 1.53
C THR A 122 6.62 12.27 2.85
N PRO A 123 5.92 12.60 3.94
CA PRO A 123 6.01 11.80 5.15
C PRO A 123 5.42 10.42 4.83
N ASN A 124 6.18 9.36 5.10
CA ASN A 124 5.87 7.96 4.80
C ASN A 124 5.79 7.65 3.29
N PRO A 125 6.91 7.26 2.64
CA PRO A 125 6.89 6.80 1.26
C PRO A 125 6.03 5.54 1.12
N PRO A 126 5.50 5.26 -0.08
CA PRO A 126 4.85 3.99 -0.32
C PRO A 126 5.82 2.83 -0.16
N ILE A 127 5.28 1.65 0.15
CA ILE A 127 6.04 0.40 0.10
C ILE A 127 6.53 0.22 -1.33
N ARG A 128 7.82 -0.10 -1.48
CA ARG A 128 8.52 -0.21 -2.76
C ARG A 128 7.77 -1.14 -3.70
N GLY A 129 7.51 -0.66 -4.91
CA GLY A 129 6.78 -1.41 -5.94
C GLY A 129 5.26 -1.41 -5.76
N THR A 130 4.73 -0.60 -4.83
CA THR A 130 3.29 -0.48 -4.59
C THR A 130 2.89 0.99 -4.45
N GLN A 131 1.60 1.25 -4.28
CA GLN A 131 1.06 2.56 -3.92
C GLN A 131 0.56 2.61 -2.46
N ILE A 132 0.81 1.56 -1.67
CA ILE A 132 0.35 1.47 -0.28
C ILE A 132 1.28 2.26 0.61
N VAL A 133 0.71 3.13 1.43
CA VAL A 133 1.44 3.90 2.43
C VAL A 133 1.07 3.39 3.81
N CYS A 134 2.07 2.98 4.59
CA CYS A 134 1.89 2.66 6.00
C CYS A 134 2.61 3.69 6.85
N GLY A 135 1.96 4.16 7.92
CA GLY A 135 2.52 5.15 8.84
C GLY A 135 2.37 4.71 10.28
N ASP A 136 3.00 5.41 11.21
CA ASP A 136 3.21 4.99 12.61
C ASP A 136 2.47 5.85 13.64
N GLY A 137 1.68 6.83 13.21
CA GLY A 137 0.99 7.78 14.10
C GLY A 137 1.52 9.21 13.98
N HIS A 138 2.77 9.43 13.52
CA HIS A 138 3.37 10.77 13.51
C HIS A 138 2.84 11.68 12.40
N TYR A 139 2.50 11.10 11.24
CA TYR A 139 2.01 11.83 10.06
C TYR A 139 0.71 11.28 9.47
N MET A 140 0.27 10.13 9.99
CA MET A 140 -1.02 9.48 9.72
C MET A 140 -1.27 8.46 10.83
N ALA A 141 -2.51 8.02 11.03
CA ALA A 141 -2.83 6.96 11.98
C ALA A 141 -1.93 5.72 11.76
N ALA A 142 -1.58 5.03 12.85
CA ALA A 142 -0.83 3.78 12.77
C ALA A 142 -1.64 2.76 11.95
N GLY A 143 -1.18 2.42 10.76
CA GLY A 143 -1.94 1.61 9.82
C GLY A 143 -1.43 1.76 8.40
N CYS A 144 -2.14 1.13 7.46
CA CYS A 144 -1.84 1.21 6.04
C CYS A 144 -3.05 1.72 5.27
N ARG A 145 -2.80 2.55 4.26
CA ARG A 145 -3.82 3.10 3.37
C ARG A 145 -3.45 2.93 1.91
N THR A 146 -4.47 2.76 1.11
CA THR A 146 -4.43 2.79 -0.36
C THR A 146 -4.51 4.24 -0.86
N PRO A 147 -4.17 4.50 -2.13
CA PRO A 147 -4.33 5.83 -2.73
C PRO A 147 -5.77 6.35 -2.70
N GLY A 148 -6.77 5.45 -2.72
CA GLY A 148 -8.19 5.79 -2.65
C GLY A 148 -8.65 6.25 -1.26
N GLY A 149 -7.77 6.27 -0.26
CA GLY A 149 -8.10 6.66 1.12
C GLY A 149 -8.62 5.52 1.99
N HIS A 150 -8.93 4.36 1.40
CA HIS A 150 -9.32 3.16 2.14
C HIS A 150 -8.11 2.47 2.76
N GLY A 151 -8.30 1.82 3.89
CA GLY A 151 -7.22 1.23 4.65
C GLY A 151 -7.65 0.60 5.96
N PHE A 152 -6.67 0.40 6.82
CA PHE A 152 -6.90 0.00 8.19
C PHE A 152 -6.07 0.83 9.17
N SER A 153 -6.48 0.84 10.43
CA SER A 153 -5.81 1.49 11.56
C SER A 153 -5.68 0.54 12.74
N LEU A 154 -4.57 0.65 13.46
CA LEU A 154 -4.19 -0.06 14.69
C LEU A 154 -4.11 0.92 15.88
N THR A 155 -4.86 2.01 15.83
CA THR A 155 -4.84 3.07 16.86
C THR A 155 -5.30 2.61 18.23
N GLN A 156 -6.07 1.52 18.31
CA GLN A 156 -6.56 0.95 19.57
C GLN A 156 -5.97 -0.46 19.80
N PRO A 157 -5.43 -0.76 21.00
CA PRO A 157 -4.91 -2.08 21.30
C PRO A 157 -5.96 -3.18 21.11
N GLY A 158 -5.58 -4.27 20.46
CA GLY A 158 -6.45 -5.42 20.21
C GLY A 158 -7.54 -5.19 19.16
N GLN A 159 -7.53 -4.05 18.46
CA GLN A 159 -8.52 -3.71 17.43
C GLN A 159 -7.84 -3.33 16.11
N VAL A 160 -8.53 -3.65 15.01
CA VAL A 160 -8.19 -3.19 13.67
C VAL A 160 -9.40 -2.49 13.09
N SER A 161 -9.34 -1.17 12.92
CA SER A 161 -10.42 -0.42 12.29
C SER A 161 -10.21 -0.38 10.78
N VAL A 162 -11.20 -0.77 9.99
CA VAL A 162 -11.17 -0.66 8.52
C VAL A 162 -12.04 0.51 8.04
N TYR A 163 -11.60 1.17 6.97
CA TYR A 163 -12.24 2.33 6.35
C TYR A 163 -11.88 2.43 4.85
#